data_AF-A0A8T5MIB5-F1
#
_entry.id   AF-A0A8T5MIB5-F1
#
_cell.length_a   1.000
_cell.length_b   1.000
_cell.length_c   1.000
_cell.angle_alpha   90.00
_cell.angle_beta   90.00
_cell.angle_gamma   90.00
#
_symmetry.space_group_name_H-M   'P 1'
#
loop_
_entity.id
_entity.type
_entity.pdbx_description
1 polymer ?
#
loop_
_entity_poly.entity_id
_entity_poly.type
_entity_poly.pdbx_seq_one_letter_code
_entity_poly.pdbx_strand_id
1 'polypeptide(L)'
;MKEFKARLEIARGDEIDSAIIEFAMEKGQVTRGGIVQKTKWKGRTVYGHLSALVEEGILGVVKRHRTNFYFLTDEAEEALKK
;
A
#
# COMPACT_ATOMS: atom_id res chain seq x y z
N MET A 1 9.54 16.41 -1.03
CA MET A 1 10.17 15.34 -1.84
C MET A 1 11.23 14.51 -1.09
N LYS A 2 12.27 15.09 -0.43
CA LYS A 2 13.27 14.28 0.32
C LYS A 2 12.66 13.45 1.46
N GLU A 3 11.74 14.02 2.22
CA GLU A 3 11.07 13.37 3.36
C GLU A 3 10.06 12.29 2.94
N PHE A 4 9.42 12.43 1.79
CA PHE A 4 8.53 11.41 1.24
C PHE A 4 9.33 10.16 0.82
N LYS A 5 10.43 10.36 0.08
CA LYS A 5 11.30 9.25 -0.33
C LYS A 5 11.84 8.47 0.87
N ALA A 6 12.23 9.16 1.94
CA ALA A 6 12.70 8.47 3.16
C ALA A 6 11.63 7.57 3.77
N ARG A 7 10.37 8.03 3.85
CA ARG A 7 9.24 7.23 4.33
C ARG A 7 8.95 6.05 3.42
N LEU A 8 8.93 6.27 2.10
CA LEU A 8 8.75 5.19 1.12
C LEU A 8 9.84 4.13 1.22
N GLU A 9 11.10 4.52 1.40
CA GLU A 9 12.20 3.56 1.60
C GLU A 9 12.06 2.78 2.90
N ILE A 10 11.61 3.42 3.99
CA ILE A 10 11.30 2.73 5.25
C ILE A 10 10.17 1.71 5.04
N ALA A 11 9.07 2.11 4.41
CA ALA A 11 7.94 1.23 4.10
C ALA A 11 8.36 0.05 3.21
N ARG A 12 9.27 0.26 2.26
CA ARG A 12 9.82 -0.82 1.43
C ARG A 12 10.78 -1.75 2.20
N GLY A 13 11.26 -1.33 3.36
CA GLY A 13 12.06 -2.18 4.25
C GLY A 13 11.23 -3.13 5.10
N ASP A 14 9.93 -2.85 5.30
CA ASP A 14 9.00 -3.76 5.96
C ASP A 14 8.43 -4.77 4.94
N GLU A 15 8.44 -6.06 5.32
CA GLU A 15 8.03 -7.16 4.44
C GLU A 15 6.57 -7.01 3.97
N ILE A 16 5.68 -6.58 4.87
CA ILE A 16 4.25 -6.51 4.61
C ILE A 16 3.94 -5.28 3.76
N ASP A 17 4.52 -4.14 4.11
CA ASP A 17 4.35 -2.90 3.37
C ASP A 17 4.93 -3.01 1.95
N SER A 18 6.13 -3.59 1.79
CA SER A 18 6.71 -3.84 0.46
C SER A 18 5.80 -4.72 -0.40
N ALA A 19 5.27 -5.82 0.16
CA ALA A 19 4.37 -6.71 -0.58
C ALA A 19 3.05 -6.02 -0.96
N ILE A 20 2.53 -5.13 -0.12
CA ILE A 20 1.32 -4.34 -0.43
C ILE A 20 1.61 -3.36 -1.57
N ILE A 21 2.72 -2.62 -1.49
CA ILE A 21 3.16 -1.64 -2.49
C ILE A 21 3.38 -2.32 -3.84
N GLU A 22 4.12 -3.43 -3.88
CA GLU A 22 4.36 -4.21 -5.08
C GLU A 22 3.05 -4.73 -5.69
N PHE A 23 2.13 -5.21 -4.86
CA PHE A 23 0.85 -5.71 -5.36
C PHE A 23 -0.04 -4.59 -5.91
N ALA A 24 -0.02 -3.41 -5.29
CA ALA A 24 -0.69 -2.22 -5.80
C ALA A 24 -0.06 -1.75 -7.13
N MET A 25 1.27 -1.81 -7.25
CA MET A 25 1.99 -1.49 -8.48
C MET A 25 1.64 -2.46 -9.62
N GLU A 26 1.54 -3.76 -9.33
CA GLU A 26 1.23 -4.81 -10.31
C GLU A 26 -0.23 -4.73 -10.80
N LYS A 27 -1.18 -4.44 -9.90
CA LYS A 27 -2.62 -4.50 -10.18
C LYS A 27 -3.29 -3.15 -10.37
N GLY A 28 -2.59 -2.05 -10.12
CA GLY A 28 -3.14 -0.68 -10.04
C GLY A 28 -3.99 -0.43 -8.79
N GLN A 29 -4.75 -1.42 -8.33
CA GLN A 29 -5.51 -1.35 -7.09
C GLN A 29 -5.57 -2.72 -6.37
N VAL A 30 -5.64 -2.68 -5.05
CA VAL A 30 -5.71 -3.86 -4.18
C VAL A 30 -6.80 -3.69 -3.13
N THR A 31 -7.22 -4.81 -2.54
CA THR A 31 -8.12 -4.82 -1.40
C THR A 31 -7.48 -5.60 -0.26
N ARG A 32 -7.88 -5.30 0.99
CA ARG A 32 -7.46 -6.08 2.16
C ARG A 32 -7.68 -7.58 1.95
N GLY A 33 -8.85 -7.95 1.41
CA GLY A 33 -9.18 -9.35 1.12
C GLY A 33 -8.25 -9.98 0.10
N GLY A 34 -7.94 -9.26 -0.99
CA GLY A 34 -7.00 -9.72 -2.01
C GLY A 34 -5.59 -9.93 -1.47
N ILE A 35 -5.08 -8.99 -0.65
CA ILE A 35 -3.76 -9.11 -0.01
C ILE A 35 -3.73 -10.33 0.91
N VAL A 36 -4.72 -10.47 1.80
CA VAL A 36 -4.83 -11.63 2.72
C VAL A 36 -4.89 -12.95 1.96
N GLN A 37 -5.61 -13.01 0.83
CA GLN A 37 -5.69 -14.22 0.02
C GLN A 37 -4.34 -14.57 -0.62
N LYS A 38 -3.58 -13.56 -1.09
CA LYS A 38 -2.26 -13.72 -1.73
C LYS A 38 -1.18 -14.11 -0.71
N THR A 39 -1.14 -13.47 0.46
CA THR A 39 -0.03 -13.60 1.41
C THR A 39 -0.33 -14.51 2.60
N LYS A 40 -1.61 -14.85 2.84
CA LYS A 40 -2.10 -15.59 4.02
C LYS A 40 -1.87 -14.88 5.36
N TRP A 41 -1.48 -13.61 5.37
CA TRP A 41 -1.37 -12.83 6.60
C TRP A 41 -2.72 -12.55 7.25
N LYS A 42 -2.71 -12.31 8.57
CA LYS A 42 -3.91 -11.98 9.32
C LYS A 42 -4.51 -10.67 8.82
N GLY A 43 -5.82 -10.66 8.56
CA GLY A 43 -6.51 -9.47 8.04
C GLY A 43 -6.39 -8.23 8.93
N ARG A 44 -6.25 -8.41 10.26
CA ARG A 44 -5.99 -7.29 11.19
C ARG A 44 -4.61 -6.68 11.00
N THR A 45 -3.59 -7.52 10.79
CA THR A 45 -2.22 -7.08 10.50
C THR A 45 -2.21 -6.31 9.18
N VAL A 46 -2.72 -6.91 8.10
CA VAL A 46 -2.80 -6.24 6.79
C VAL A 46 -3.57 -4.93 6.86
N TYR A 47 -4.64 -4.85 7.65
CA TYR A 47 -5.37 -3.61 7.85
C TYR A 47 -4.53 -2.52 8.53
N GLY A 48 -3.71 -2.86 9.54
CA GLY A 48 -2.81 -1.92 10.21
C GLY A 48 -1.82 -1.29 9.22
N HIS A 49 -1.16 -2.13 8.43
CA HIS A 49 -0.22 -1.71 7.38
C HIS A 49 -0.89 -0.85 6.30
N LEU A 50 -2.06 -1.26 5.80
CA LEU A 50 -2.84 -0.44 4.87
C LEU A 50 -3.22 0.93 5.45
N SER A 51 -3.51 1.01 6.75
CA SER A 51 -3.81 2.29 7.40
C SER A 51 -2.57 3.18 7.47
N ALA A 52 -1.43 2.62 7.90
CA ALA A 52 -0.16 3.33 8.00
C ALA A 52 0.28 3.89 6.65
N LEU A 53 0.27 3.06 5.59
CA LEU A 53 0.64 3.50 4.24
C LEU A 53 -0.29 4.59 3.68
N VAL A 54 -1.56 4.62 4.09
CA VAL A 54 -2.48 5.71 3.73
C VAL A 54 -2.17 6.98 4.51
N GLU A 55 -1.91 6.87 5.82
CA GLU A 55 -1.50 8.01 6.66
C GLU A 55 -0.19 8.64 6.20
N GLU A 56 0.73 7.82 5.70
CA GLU A 56 2.00 8.27 5.13
C GLU A 56 1.87 8.92 3.75
N GLY A 57 0.70 8.77 3.10
CA GLY A 57 0.42 9.28 1.75
C GLY A 57 0.99 8.42 0.62
N ILE A 58 1.44 7.19 0.92
CA ILE A 58 1.95 6.24 -0.08
C ILE A 58 0.77 5.61 -0.84
N LEU A 59 -0.31 5.28 -0.12
CA LEU A 59 -1.53 4.75 -0.69
C LEU A 59 -2.67 5.77 -0.63
N GLY A 60 -3.43 5.85 -1.72
CA GLY A 60 -4.78 6.37 -1.72
C GLY A 60 -5.78 5.26 -1.35
N VAL A 61 -6.93 5.66 -0.82
CA VAL A 61 -8.04 4.74 -0.56
C VAL A 61 -9.34 5.31 -1.11
N VAL A 62 -10.07 4.48 -1.83
CA VAL A 62 -11.44 4.77 -2.29
C VAL A 62 -12.38 3.68 -1.83
N LYS A 63 -13.51 4.09 -1.26
CA LYS A 63 -14.56 3.16 -0.86
C LYS A 63 -15.54 2.96 -2.01
N ARG A 64 -15.70 1.73 -2.48
CA ARG A 64 -16.76 1.35 -3.42
C ARG A 64 -17.66 0.31 -2.76
N HIS A 65 -18.93 0.65 -2.58
CA HIS A 65 -19.89 -0.13 -1.79
C HIS A 65 -19.36 -0.42 -0.37
N ARG A 66 -19.16 -1.70 -0.03
CA ARG A 66 -18.67 -2.17 1.28
C ARG A 66 -17.17 -2.51 1.28
N THR A 67 -16.45 -2.19 0.21
CA THR A 67 -15.04 -2.59 0.03
C THR A 67 -14.16 -1.35 -0.15
N ASN A 68 -13.03 -1.33 0.57
CA ASN A 68 -11.98 -0.35 0.36
C ASN A 68 -11.02 -0.86 -0.71
N PHE A 69 -10.74 -0.01 -1.69
CA PHE A 69 -9.75 -0.21 -2.73
C PHE A 69 -8.59 0.74 -2.47
N TYR A 70 -7.39 0.19 -2.45
CA TYR A 70 -6.15 0.91 -2.16
C TYR A 70 -5.31 0.94 -3.43
N PHE A 71 -4.66 2.06 -3.71
CA PHE A 71 -3.87 2.29 -4.92
C PHE A 71 -2.68 3.18 -4.58
N LEU A 72 -1.60 3.12 -5.36
CA LEU A 72 -0.46 4.02 -5.17
C LEU A 72 -0.88 5.45 -5.49
N THR A 73 -0.46 6.42 -4.68
CA THR A 73 -0.62 7.83 -5.02
C THR A 73 0.30 8.19 -6.19
N ASP A 74 -0.03 9.28 -6.92
CA ASP A 74 0.81 9.76 -8.02
C ASP A 74 2.26 10.05 -7.55
N GLU A 75 2.41 10.58 -6.34
CA GLU A 75 3.73 10.83 -5.73
C GLU A 75 4.49 9.52 -5.46
N ALA A 76 3.80 8.48 -4.96
CA ALA A 76 4.40 7.16 -4.75
C ALA A 76 4.80 6.51 -6.08
N GLU A 77 3.93 6.55 -7.09
CA GLU A 77 4.25 6.01 -8.41
C GLU A 77 5.45 6.71 -9.06
N GLU A 78 5.53 8.04 -9.01
CA GLU A 78 6.65 8.78 -9.57
C GLU A 78 7.96 8.44 -8.83
N ALA A 79 7.89 8.27 -7.51
CA ALA A 79 9.03 7.90 -6.70
C ALA A 79 9.53 6.47 -7.00
N LEU A 80 8.64 5.54 -7.36
CA LEU A 80 8.97 4.14 -7.68
C LEU A 80 9.47 3.92 -9.11
N LYS A 81 9.22 4.85 -10.04
CA LYS A 81 9.64 4.78 -11.46
C LYS A 81 11.10 5.23 -11.70
N LYS A 82 11.80 5.72 -10.68
CA LYS A 82 13.17 6.28 -10.75
C LYS A 82 14.14 5.39 -9.99
#